data_AF-A0A090V0A6-F1
#
_entry.id   AF-A0A090V0A6-F1
#
_cell.length_a   1.000
_cell.length_b   1.000
_cell.length_c   1.000
_cell.angle_alpha   90.00
_cell.angle_beta   90.00
_cell.angle_gamma   90.00
#
_symmetry.space_group_name_H-M   'P 1'
#
loop_
_entity.id
_entity.type
_entity.pdbx_description
1 polymer ?
#
loop_
_entity_poly.entity_id
_entity_poly.type
_entity_poly.pdbx_seq_one_letter_code
_entity_poly.pdbx_strand_id
1 'polypeptide(L)'
;MTNWMNQLQSLLGQKGASASSGDGQGLSKLLVPGALGGLAGLLVSNSSSRKLLTKYGTSALLMGGGAVAGTVLWNKYKDRVRSTHQDEPQFGQQSSPLDVRTERLILALVFAAKSDGHIDAREREAIDAQMREAGVEEQGRALVAQAIEQPLDPQRLARDVRNEEEALELYFLSCAAIDIDHFMERSYLNALGDALKIPQDVRDGIEQDLKAQKSALPG
;
A
#
# COMPACT_ATOMS: atom_id res chain seq x y z
N MET A 1 16.06 1.14 35.33
CA MET A 1 17.21 0.89 34.43
C MET A 1 16.65 0.87 33.02
N THR A 2 16.91 1.94 32.28
CA THR A 2 16.06 2.48 31.22
C THR A 2 16.83 2.46 29.89
N ASN A 3 17.27 1.28 29.44
CA ASN A 3 18.17 1.18 28.28
C ASN A 3 17.45 1.23 26.92
N TRP A 4 16.26 0.64 26.80
CA TRP A 4 15.53 0.62 25.52
C TRP A 4 14.98 2.00 25.12
N MET A 5 14.69 2.86 26.10
CA MET A 5 14.14 4.20 25.88
C MET A 5 15.20 5.19 25.36
N ASN A 6 16.45 5.05 25.81
CA ASN A 6 17.59 5.79 25.24
C ASN A 6 17.98 5.25 23.85
N GLN A 7 17.78 3.95 23.60
CA GLN A 7 17.99 3.32 22.29
C GLN A 7 17.00 3.83 21.24
N LEU A 8 15.73 4.02 21.62
CA LEU A 8 14.74 4.65 20.75
C LEU A 8 15.04 6.12 20.46
N GLN A 9 15.51 6.89 21.46
CA GLN A 9 15.91 8.28 21.23
C GLN A 9 17.17 8.39 20.35
N SER A 10 18.11 7.45 20.46
CA SER A 10 19.29 7.42 19.58
C SER A 10 18.92 7.05 18.14
N LEU A 11 17.96 6.15 17.95
CA LEU A 11 17.46 5.76 16.62
C LEU A 11 16.63 6.87 15.97
N LEU A 12 15.91 7.67 16.77
CA LEU A 12 15.13 8.79 16.28
C LEU A 12 15.98 10.06 16.03
N GLY A 13 17.20 10.10 16.56
CA GLY A 13 18.09 11.27 16.52
C GLY A 13 19.18 11.27 15.46
N GLN A 14 19.48 10.15 14.77
CA GLN A 14 20.65 10.10 13.89
C GLN A 14 20.33 10.41 12.43
N LYS A 15 20.49 11.69 12.13
CA LYS A 15 20.58 12.32 10.81
C LYS A 15 21.81 11.81 10.03
N GLY A 16 21.58 11.03 8.97
CA GLY A 16 22.48 10.88 7.82
C GLY A 16 23.57 9.79 7.84
N ALA A 17 23.79 9.23 6.64
CA ALA A 17 24.91 8.40 6.13
C ALA A 17 24.77 6.85 6.14
N SER A 18 24.68 6.32 4.91
CA SER A 18 25.22 5.11 4.30
C SER A 18 25.56 3.81 5.09
N ALA A 19 25.01 2.71 4.57
CA ALA A 19 25.59 1.38 4.27
C ALA A 19 26.27 0.48 5.34
N SER A 20 25.76 -0.77 5.36
CA SER A 20 26.43 -2.08 5.47
C SER A 20 26.39 -2.88 6.80
N SER A 21 25.81 -4.10 6.65
CA SER A 21 26.13 -5.43 7.22
C SER A 21 26.27 -5.68 8.73
N GLY A 22 25.50 -6.66 9.24
CA GLY A 22 25.91 -7.54 10.37
C GLY A 22 24.85 -7.82 11.44
N ASP A 23 24.22 -9.00 11.32
CA ASP A 23 23.75 -9.92 12.37
C ASP A 23 22.58 -9.55 13.34
N GLY A 24 21.49 -10.33 13.20
CA GLY A 24 20.59 -10.81 14.27
C GLY A 24 19.85 -9.83 15.18
N GLN A 25 18.62 -9.43 14.79
CA GLN A 25 17.38 -9.66 15.60
C GLN A 25 16.12 -9.02 14.97
N GLY A 26 15.18 -9.89 14.58
CA GLY A 26 13.73 -9.67 14.72
C GLY A 26 12.99 -8.98 13.58
N LEU A 27 13.40 -7.80 13.15
CA LEU A 27 12.58 -6.96 12.24
C LEU A 27 13.40 -6.19 11.21
N SER A 28 14.74 -6.19 11.34
CA SER A 28 15.65 -5.61 10.35
C SER A 28 15.90 -6.50 9.12
N LYS A 29 15.09 -7.54 8.91
CA LYS A 29 15.14 -8.44 7.74
C LYS A 29 14.01 -8.21 6.72
N LEU A 30 13.13 -7.25 6.99
CA LEU A 30 12.29 -6.56 6.01
C LEU A 30 13.00 -5.33 5.39
N LEU A 31 14.26 -5.09 5.78
CA LEU A 31 15.15 -4.10 5.17
C LEU A 31 15.70 -4.70 3.86
N VAL A 32 15.52 -4.12 2.67
CA VAL A 32 15.67 -2.71 2.33
C VAL A 32 14.94 -2.44 0.99
N PRO A 33 14.23 -1.32 0.78
CA PRO A 33 13.34 -0.56 1.65
C PRO A 33 11.88 -0.64 1.13
N GLY A 34 10.85 -0.73 1.99
CA GLY A 34 9.44 -0.82 1.57
C GLY A 34 8.89 -2.24 1.45
N ALA A 35 8.68 -2.92 2.59
CA ALA A 35 8.11 -4.29 2.67
C ALA A 35 6.84 -4.51 1.81
N LEU A 36 5.98 -3.50 1.71
CA LEU A 36 4.81 -3.52 0.84
C LEU A 36 5.17 -3.29 -0.63
N GLY A 37 6.18 -2.47 -0.94
CA GLY A 37 6.67 -2.26 -2.30
C GLY A 37 7.29 -3.53 -2.92
N GLY A 38 7.98 -4.34 -2.11
CA GLY A 38 8.48 -5.65 -2.53
C GLY A 38 7.35 -6.62 -2.88
N LEU A 39 6.39 -6.82 -1.97
CA LEU A 39 5.21 -7.65 -2.23
C LEU A 39 4.37 -7.12 -3.40
N ALA A 40 4.23 -5.79 -3.51
CA ALA A 40 3.50 -5.15 -4.61
C ALA A 40 4.17 -5.37 -5.96
N GLY A 41 5.51 -5.38 -6.00
CA GLY A 41 6.24 -5.73 -7.20
C GLY A 41 6.00 -7.17 -7.65
N LEU A 42 5.77 -8.11 -6.72
CA LEU A 42 5.56 -9.53 -7.03
C LEU A 42 4.12 -9.85 -7.43
N LEU A 43 3.15 -9.20 -6.78
CA LEU A 43 1.72 -9.42 -7.04
C LEU A 43 1.23 -8.75 -8.31
N VAL A 44 1.98 -7.76 -8.80
CA VAL A 44 1.56 -6.98 -9.96
C VAL A 44 2.11 -7.59 -11.24
N SER A 45 1.17 -8.08 -12.05
CA SER A 45 1.44 -8.69 -13.36
C SER A 45 1.97 -7.65 -14.37
N ASN A 46 1.45 -6.43 -14.33
CA ASN A 46 1.79 -5.37 -15.29
C ASN A 46 3.16 -4.74 -15.02
N SER A 47 4.00 -4.61 -16.06
CA SER A 47 5.38 -4.14 -15.95
C SER A 47 5.50 -2.68 -15.53
N SER A 48 4.62 -1.80 -16.01
CA SER A 48 4.59 -0.38 -15.67
C SER A 48 4.15 -0.16 -14.22
N SER A 49 3.08 -0.85 -13.80
CA SER A 49 2.59 -0.84 -12.41
C SER A 49 3.66 -1.40 -11.45
N ARG A 50 4.32 -2.51 -11.81
CA ARG A 50 5.44 -3.09 -11.06
C ARG A 50 6.62 -2.12 -10.93
N LYS A 51 7.02 -1.46 -12.02
CA LYS A 51 8.09 -0.45 -12.01
C LYS A 51 7.73 0.75 -11.13
N LEU A 52 6.49 1.20 -11.18
CA LEU A 52 6.01 2.27 -10.30
C LEU A 52 6.09 1.82 -8.85
N LEU A 53 5.56 0.65 -8.50
CA LEU A 53 5.56 0.14 -7.13
C LEU A 53 6.94 -0.25 -6.60
N THR A 54 7.89 -0.63 -7.45
CA THR A 54 9.28 -0.89 -7.03
C THR A 54 10.08 0.40 -6.88
N LYS A 55 9.89 1.40 -7.77
CA LYS A 55 10.59 2.69 -7.69
C LYS A 55 10.00 3.63 -6.64
N TYR A 56 8.68 3.61 -6.53
CA TYR A 56 7.92 4.50 -5.69
C TYR A 56 7.26 3.77 -4.53
N GLY A 57 6.96 2.47 -4.53
CA GLY A 57 6.38 1.81 -3.33
C GLY A 57 7.28 1.83 -2.09
N THR A 58 8.59 2.01 -2.29
CA THR A 58 9.56 2.30 -1.24
C THR A 58 9.49 3.73 -0.68
N SER A 59 9.09 4.69 -1.52
CA SER A 59 9.10 6.13 -1.22
C SER A 59 7.71 6.74 -1.13
N ALA A 60 6.66 6.08 -1.60
CA ALA A 60 5.29 6.58 -1.80
C ALA A 60 4.35 6.21 -0.66
N LEU A 61 4.65 5.15 0.09
CA LEU A 61 4.09 5.01 1.45
C LEU A 61 4.71 6.05 2.41
N LEU A 62 5.90 6.58 2.11
CA LEU A 62 6.50 7.73 2.80
C LEU A 62 6.19 9.08 2.12
N MET A 63 5.57 9.04 0.95
CA MET A 63 5.22 10.19 0.12
C MET A 63 3.84 9.95 -0.47
N GLY A 64 2.81 10.15 0.35
CA GLY A 64 1.51 10.62 -0.18
C GLY A 64 1.64 11.89 -1.04
N GLY A 65 2.82 12.54 -1.08
CA GLY A 65 3.18 13.55 -2.08
C GLY A 65 4.68 13.56 -2.38
N GLY A 66 5.08 13.30 -3.62
CA GLY A 66 6.49 13.00 -3.94
C GLY A 66 7.03 13.57 -5.26
N ALA A 67 6.90 14.87 -5.50
CA ALA A 67 7.84 15.66 -6.31
C ALA A 67 7.53 17.17 -6.17
N VAL A 68 7.92 17.81 -5.06
CA VAL A 68 7.89 19.28 -4.82
C VAL A 68 6.51 19.98 -4.92
N ALA A 69 5.48 19.34 -5.48
CA ALA A 69 4.11 19.79 -5.66
C ALA A 69 3.06 18.84 -5.04
N GLY A 70 3.48 17.69 -4.49
CA GLY A 70 2.56 16.62 -4.04
C GLY A 70 2.01 16.76 -2.61
N THR A 71 2.71 17.42 -1.68
CA THR A 71 2.26 17.49 -0.27
C THR A 71 0.99 18.33 -0.10
N VAL A 72 0.85 19.38 -0.89
CA VAL A 72 -0.35 20.25 -0.89
C VAL A 72 -1.55 19.48 -1.41
N LEU A 73 -1.39 18.71 -2.49
CA LEU A 73 -2.47 17.94 -3.09
C LEU A 73 -2.92 16.79 -2.17
N TRP A 74 -1.96 16.10 -1.55
CA TRP A 74 -2.25 15.08 -0.55
C TRP A 74 -3.01 15.63 0.67
N ASN A 75 -2.59 16.78 1.19
CA ASN A 75 -3.31 17.43 2.28
C ASN A 75 -4.73 17.84 1.84
N LYS A 76 -4.90 18.34 0.61
CA LYS A 76 -6.23 18.61 0.06
C LYS A 76 -7.09 17.34 -0.03
N TYR A 77 -6.53 16.22 -0.47
CA TYR A 77 -7.25 14.94 -0.52
C TYR A 77 -7.63 14.46 0.88
N LYS A 78 -6.73 14.55 1.85
CA LYS A 78 -7.02 14.25 3.26
C LYS A 78 -8.15 15.12 3.79
N ASP A 79 -8.08 16.43 3.58
CA ASP A 79 -9.10 17.39 4.02
C ASP A 79 -10.46 17.07 3.36
N ARG A 80 -10.43 16.67 2.09
CA ARG A 80 -11.62 16.32 1.30
C ARG A 80 -12.26 15.01 1.77
N VAL A 81 -11.47 13.97 2.01
CA VAL A 81 -11.94 12.71 2.62
C VAL A 81 -12.49 13.00 4.01
N ARG A 82 -11.74 13.71 4.87
CA ARG A 82 -12.19 14.12 6.19
C ARG A 82 -13.50 14.92 6.16
N SER A 83 -13.69 15.78 5.16
CA SER A 83 -14.94 16.52 4.98
C SER A 83 -16.14 15.63 4.67
N THR A 84 -15.91 14.47 4.05
CA THR A 84 -16.94 13.48 3.71
C THR A 84 -17.33 12.61 4.91
N HIS A 85 -16.45 12.53 5.91
CA HIS A 85 -16.68 11.86 7.19
C HIS A 85 -17.04 12.85 8.32
N GLN A 86 -17.54 14.06 8.02
CA GLN A 86 -17.92 15.05 9.04
C GLN A 86 -18.96 14.52 10.05
N ASP A 87 -19.84 13.63 9.60
CA ASP A 87 -20.85 13.00 10.44
C ASP A 87 -20.29 11.88 11.35
N GLU A 88 -19.01 11.54 11.21
CA GLU A 88 -18.31 10.54 11.99
C GLU A 88 -17.30 11.20 12.94
N PRO A 89 -17.71 11.55 14.18
CA PRO A 89 -16.87 12.34 15.08
C PRO A 89 -15.56 11.66 15.47
N GLN A 90 -15.47 10.33 15.38
CA GLN A 90 -14.24 9.57 15.68
C GLN A 90 -13.29 9.44 14.48
N PHE A 91 -13.71 9.82 13.27
CA PHE A 91 -12.91 9.70 12.07
C PHE A 91 -11.74 10.72 12.07
N GLY A 92 -10.54 10.23 11.77
CA GLY A 92 -9.28 10.99 11.80
C GLY A 92 -8.69 11.19 13.20
N GLN A 93 -9.35 10.72 14.27
CA GLN A 93 -8.83 10.84 15.64
C GLN A 93 -7.96 9.63 16.06
N GLN A 94 -8.19 8.48 15.45
CA GLN A 94 -7.54 7.22 15.81
C GLN A 94 -6.85 6.64 14.57
N SER A 95 -5.57 6.28 14.72
CA SER A 95 -4.85 5.51 13.73
C SER A 95 -4.89 4.03 14.09
N SER A 96 -5.04 3.17 13.08
CA SER A 96 -4.92 1.72 13.24
C SER A 96 -3.52 1.35 13.78
N PRO A 97 -3.41 0.31 14.62
CA PRO A 97 -2.12 -0.29 14.96
C PRO A 97 -1.34 -0.67 13.69
N LEU A 98 -0.02 -0.53 13.73
CA LEU A 98 0.84 -0.75 12.56
C LEU A 98 0.66 -2.14 11.94
N ASP A 99 0.50 -3.17 12.76
CA ASP A 99 0.33 -4.55 12.30
C ASP A 99 -0.98 -4.69 11.50
N VAL A 100 -2.10 -4.19 12.03
CA VAL A 100 -3.43 -4.23 11.38
C VAL A 100 -3.43 -3.44 10.07
N ARG A 101 -2.82 -2.25 10.06
CA ARG A 101 -2.69 -1.43 8.85
C ARG A 101 -1.87 -2.17 7.78
N THR A 102 -0.77 -2.81 8.18
CA THR A 102 0.11 -3.56 7.26
C THR A 102 -0.62 -4.75 6.65
N GLU A 103 -1.33 -5.55 7.47
CA GLU A 103 -2.14 -6.67 6.98
C GLU A 103 -3.21 -6.21 5.98
N ARG A 104 -3.87 -5.08 6.27
CA ARG A 104 -4.89 -4.51 5.37
C ARG A 104 -4.31 -4.01 4.06
N LEU A 105 -3.11 -3.41 4.07
CA LEU A 105 -2.41 -2.99 2.86
C LEU A 105 -1.99 -4.20 2.00
N ILE A 106 -1.53 -5.29 2.62
CA ILE A 106 -1.27 -6.55 1.92
C ILE A 106 -2.56 -7.10 1.30
N LEU A 107 -3.66 -7.10 2.05
CA LEU A 107 -4.95 -7.56 1.55
C LEU A 107 -5.45 -6.71 0.38
N ALA A 108 -5.31 -5.38 0.47
CA ALA A 108 -5.69 -4.45 -0.60
C ALA A 108 -4.90 -4.71 -1.88
N LEU A 109 -3.61 -4.97 -1.74
CA LEU A 109 -2.73 -5.28 -2.86
C LEU A 109 -3.10 -6.61 -3.54
N VAL A 110 -3.39 -7.64 -2.75
CA VAL A 110 -3.82 -8.95 -3.28
C VAL A 110 -5.20 -8.83 -3.95
N PHE A 111 -6.14 -8.11 -3.34
CA PHE A 111 -7.47 -7.87 -3.93
C PHE A 111 -7.35 -7.07 -5.23
N ALA A 112 -6.49 -6.07 -5.26
CA ALA A 112 -6.21 -5.30 -6.44
C ALA A 112 -5.65 -6.18 -7.56
N ALA A 113 -4.62 -6.99 -7.27
CA ALA A 113 -4.05 -7.93 -8.23
C ALA A 113 -5.07 -8.97 -8.75
N LYS A 114 -6.03 -9.38 -7.92
CA LYS A 114 -7.06 -10.36 -8.26
C LYS A 114 -8.26 -9.75 -9.02
N SER A 115 -8.38 -8.43 -9.06
CA SER A 115 -9.57 -7.74 -9.59
C SER A 115 -9.83 -7.96 -11.08
N ASP A 116 -8.83 -8.36 -11.86
CA ASP A 116 -8.97 -8.70 -13.30
C ASP A 116 -9.65 -10.06 -13.53
N GLY A 117 -9.72 -10.92 -12.51
CA GLY A 117 -10.64 -12.04 -12.52
C GLY A 117 -10.12 -13.30 -11.87
N HIS A 118 -8.84 -13.65 -12.02
CA HIS A 118 -8.29 -14.87 -11.40
C HIS A 118 -6.78 -14.74 -11.15
N ILE A 119 -6.36 -15.18 -9.97
CA ILE A 119 -4.99 -15.63 -9.74
C ILE A 119 -5.05 -17.15 -9.89
N ASP A 120 -4.45 -17.69 -10.95
CA ASP A 120 -4.44 -19.13 -11.18
C ASP A 120 -3.39 -19.85 -10.29
N ALA A 121 -3.39 -21.18 -10.32
CA ALA A 121 -2.47 -21.98 -9.51
C ALA A 121 -0.98 -21.72 -9.86
N ARG A 122 -0.67 -21.42 -11.12
CA ARG A 122 0.70 -21.14 -11.57
C ARG A 122 1.13 -19.75 -11.11
N GLU A 123 0.24 -18.77 -11.20
CA GLU A 123 0.48 -17.42 -10.67
C GLU A 123 0.69 -17.46 -9.16
N ARG A 124 -0.13 -18.23 -8.44
CA ARG A 124 0.05 -18.45 -7.00
C ARG A 124 1.40 -19.08 -6.66
N GLU A 125 1.82 -20.12 -7.39
CA GLU A 125 3.14 -20.74 -7.20
C GLU A 125 4.28 -19.78 -7.54
N ALA A 126 4.14 -18.98 -8.60
CA ALA A 126 5.12 -17.97 -8.98
C ALA A 126 5.25 -16.88 -7.92
N ILE A 127 4.13 -16.38 -7.40
CA ILE A 127 4.09 -15.41 -6.30
C ILE A 127 4.76 -15.99 -5.04
N ASP A 128 4.46 -17.24 -4.65
CA ASP A 128 5.09 -17.88 -3.48
C ASP A 128 6.60 -18.08 -3.67
N ALA A 129 7.03 -18.55 -4.85
CA ALA A 129 8.44 -18.72 -5.16
C ALA A 129 9.20 -17.39 -5.11
N GLN A 130 8.62 -16.34 -5.70
CA GLN A 130 9.21 -14.99 -5.68
C GLN A 130 9.26 -14.40 -4.27
N MET A 131 8.24 -14.63 -3.43
CA MET A 131 8.26 -14.19 -2.04
C MET A 131 9.37 -14.90 -1.23
N ARG A 132 9.62 -16.18 -1.49
CA ARG A 132 10.73 -16.93 -0.87
C ARG A 132 12.08 -16.39 -1.32
N GLU A 133 12.24 -16.13 -2.62
CA GLU A 133 13.46 -15.54 -3.19
C GLU A 133 13.72 -14.14 -2.65
N ALA A 134 12.67 -13.34 -2.45
CA ALA A 134 12.73 -12.02 -1.84
C ALA A 134 12.95 -12.04 -0.31
N GLY A 135 13.02 -13.22 0.32
CA GLY A 135 13.26 -13.36 1.75
C GLY A 135 12.07 -12.99 2.64
N VAL A 136 10.84 -13.01 2.10
CA VAL A 136 9.62 -12.76 2.87
C VAL A 136 9.42 -13.87 3.90
N GLU A 137 9.24 -13.47 5.15
CA GLU A 137 9.02 -14.38 6.27
C GLU A 137 7.74 -15.22 6.08
N GLU A 138 7.69 -16.39 6.74
CA GLU A 138 6.60 -17.35 6.64
C GLU A 138 5.24 -16.71 6.95
N GLN A 139 5.19 -15.81 7.95
CA GLN A 139 3.99 -15.10 8.34
C GLN A 139 3.44 -14.23 7.21
N GLY A 140 4.30 -13.49 6.51
CA GLY A 140 3.90 -12.65 5.37
C GLY A 140 3.39 -13.48 4.19
N ARG A 141 4.05 -14.61 3.91
CA ARG A 141 3.60 -15.54 2.85
C ARG A 141 2.26 -16.18 3.19
N ALA A 142 2.04 -16.57 4.44
CA ALA A 142 0.76 -17.11 4.91
C ALA A 142 -0.38 -16.09 4.77
N LEU A 143 -0.14 -14.81 5.08
CA LEU A 143 -1.12 -13.73 4.91
C LEU A 143 -1.51 -13.55 3.43
N VAL A 144 -0.53 -13.52 2.53
CA VAL A 144 -0.78 -13.41 1.09
C VAL A 144 -1.56 -14.63 0.57
N ALA A 145 -1.15 -15.84 0.96
CA ALA A 145 -1.84 -17.06 0.57
C ALA A 145 -3.31 -17.07 1.04
N GLN A 146 -3.55 -16.65 2.29
CA GLN A 146 -4.90 -16.53 2.84
C GLN A 146 -5.71 -15.44 2.12
N ALA A 147 -5.08 -14.33 1.75
CA ALA A 147 -5.73 -13.24 1.00
C ALA A 147 -6.13 -13.68 -0.43
N ILE A 148 -5.32 -14.49 -1.10
CA ILE A 148 -5.62 -15.01 -2.45
C ILE A 148 -6.88 -15.89 -2.43
N GLU A 149 -7.06 -16.70 -1.39
CA GLU A 149 -8.22 -17.59 -1.24
C GLU A 149 -9.52 -16.86 -0.87
N GLN A 150 -9.42 -15.63 -0.38
CA GLN A 150 -10.59 -14.84 0.04
C GLN A 150 -11.36 -14.26 -1.16
N PRO A 151 -12.70 -14.17 -1.08
CA PRO A 151 -13.49 -13.49 -2.10
C PRO A 151 -13.12 -12.00 -2.16
N LEU A 152 -13.21 -11.42 -3.35
CA LEU A 152 -12.96 -9.99 -3.58
C LEU A 152 -14.06 -9.17 -2.90
N ASP A 153 -13.73 -8.53 -1.77
CA ASP A 153 -14.68 -7.76 -0.95
C ASP A 153 -14.09 -6.39 -0.56
N PRO A 154 -14.35 -5.33 -1.34
CA PRO A 154 -13.88 -3.98 -1.02
C PRO A 154 -14.44 -3.42 0.29
N GLN A 155 -15.63 -3.86 0.72
CA GLN A 155 -16.21 -3.42 2.00
C GLN A 155 -15.41 -3.95 3.18
N ARG A 156 -14.84 -5.15 3.06
CA ARG A 156 -13.95 -5.72 4.08
C ARG A 156 -12.69 -4.88 4.27
N LEU A 157 -12.12 -4.34 3.20
CA LEU A 157 -10.96 -3.46 3.27
C LEU A 157 -11.28 -2.14 3.98
N ALA A 158 -12.45 -1.56 3.69
CA ALA A 158 -12.90 -0.33 4.34
C ALA A 158 -13.34 -0.54 5.79
N ARG A 159 -13.62 -1.79 6.19
CA ARG A 159 -14.08 -2.11 7.54
C ARG A 159 -13.01 -1.72 8.56
N ASP A 160 -13.45 -0.95 9.57
CA ASP A 160 -12.64 -0.44 10.66
C ASP A 160 -11.53 0.55 10.23
N VAL A 161 -11.58 1.06 8.99
CA VAL A 161 -10.77 2.21 8.58
C VAL A 161 -11.38 3.46 9.20
N ARG A 162 -10.61 4.13 10.06
CA ARG A 162 -11.08 5.26 10.88
C ARG A 162 -10.34 6.57 10.64
N ASN A 163 -9.47 6.63 9.63
CA ASN A 163 -8.77 7.87 9.29
C ASN A 163 -8.66 8.05 7.78
N GLU A 164 -8.50 9.31 7.39
CA GLU A 164 -8.36 9.75 6.00
C GLU A 164 -7.08 9.21 5.37
N GLU A 165 -6.01 9.06 6.16
CA GLU A 165 -4.71 8.64 5.67
C GLU A 165 -4.71 7.18 5.22
N GLU A 166 -5.24 6.27 6.04
CA GLU A 166 -5.34 4.85 5.70
C GLU A 166 -6.33 4.63 4.55
N ALA A 167 -7.46 5.37 4.52
CA ALA A 167 -8.40 5.30 3.41
C ALA A 167 -7.73 5.68 2.08
N LEU A 168 -7.00 6.80 2.05
CA LEU A 168 -6.28 7.23 0.86
C LEU A 168 -5.17 6.26 0.46
N GLU A 169 -4.44 5.70 1.42
CA GLU A 169 -3.39 4.70 1.14
C GLU A 169 -3.94 3.43 0.51
N LEU A 170 -5.05 2.89 1.02
CA LEU A 170 -5.67 1.68 0.48
C LEU A 170 -6.13 1.90 -0.96
N TYR A 171 -6.74 3.05 -1.24
CA TYR A 171 -7.18 3.41 -2.59
C TYR A 171 -6.00 3.63 -3.53
N PHE A 172 -5.01 4.41 -3.09
CA PHE A 172 -3.80 4.70 -3.87
C PHE A 172 -3.03 3.43 -4.20
N LEU A 173 -2.80 2.56 -3.20
CA LEU A 173 -2.08 1.29 -3.39
C LEU A 173 -2.82 0.39 -4.38
N SER A 174 -4.15 0.33 -4.28
CA SER A 174 -4.98 -0.44 -5.22
C SER A 174 -4.86 0.09 -6.66
N CYS A 175 -4.95 1.42 -6.86
CA CYS A 175 -4.77 2.05 -8.18
C CYS A 175 -3.34 1.86 -8.74
N ALA A 176 -2.34 1.86 -7.86
CA ALA A 176 -0.96 1.65 -8.27
C ALA A 176 -0.70 0.20 -8.71
N ALA A 177 -1.37 -0.77 -8.07
CA ALA A 177 -1.24 -2.19 -8.36
C ALA A 177 -1.92 -2.60 -9.67
N ILE A 178 -3.12 -2.08 -9.91
CA ILE A 178 -3.93 -2.41 -11.09
C ILE A 178 -3.51 -1.56 -12.29
N ASP A 179 -3.63 -2.08 -13.52
CA ASP A 179 -3.68 -1.22 -14.71
C ASP A 179 -5.15 -1.03 -15.09
N ILE A 180 -5.69 0.19 -15.13
CA ILE A 180 -7.15 0.38 -15.21
C ILE A 180 -7.64 0.31 -16.66
N ASP A 181 -7.42 -0.84 -17.28
CA ASP A 181 -7.75 -1.10 -18.68
C ASP A 181 -8.97 -2.04 -18.80
N HIS A 182 -9.28 -2.83 -17.76
CA HIS A 182 -10.46 -3.71 -17.74
C HIS A 182 -11.63 -3.11 -16.92
N PHE A 183 -12.86 -3.36 -17.39
CA PHE A 183 -14.10 -3.07 -16.65
C PHE A 183 -14.12 -3.65 -15.21
N MET A 184 -13.56 -4.84 -14.98
CA MET A 184 -13.59 -5.50 -13.67
C MET A 184 -12.76 -4.74 -12.62
N GLU A 185 -11.56 -4.35 -13.01
CA GLU A 185 -10.64 -3.49 -12.27
C GLU A 185 -11.27 -2.13 -11.92
N ARG A 186 -11.94 -1.48 -12.89
CA ARG A 186 -12.69 -0.25 -12.68
C ARG A 186 -13.82 -0.43 -11.68
N SER A 187 -14.58 -1.52 -11.80
CA SER A 187 -15.67 -1.84 -10.87
C SER A 187 -15.15 -2.07 -9.45
N TYR A 188 -14.01 -2.74 -9.30
CA TYR A 188 -13.35 -2.94 -8.01
C TYR A 188 -12.93 -1.61 -7.38
N LEU A 189 -12.24 -0.74 -8.12
CA LEU A 189 -11.81 0.57 -7.62
C LEU A 189 -12.98 1.47 -7.25
N ASN A 190 -14.05 1.47 -8.05
CA ASN A 190 -15.27 2.21 -7.73
C ASN A 190 -15.89 1.72 -6.41
N ALA A 191 -16.04 0.41 -6.26
CA ALA A 191 -16.59 -0.19 -5.04
C ALA A 191 -15.70 0.06 -3.81
N LEU A 192 -14.38 0.03 -3.97
CA LEU A 192 -13.42 0.34 -2.90
C LEU A 192 -13.50 1.82 -2.49
N GLY A 193 -13.50 2.74 -3.45
CA GLY A 193 -13.64 4.16 -3.18
C GLY A 193 -14.97 4.49 -2.49
N ASP A 194 -16.06 3.82 -2.89
CA ASP A 194 -17.38 3.99 -2.26
C ASP A 194 -17.38 3.46 -0.81
N ALA A 195 -16.77 2.29 -0.59
CA ALA A 195 -16.60 1.71 0.74
C ALA A 195 -15.81 2.62 1.68
N LEU A 196 -14.74 3.23 1.17
CA LEU A 196 -13.88 4.17 1.90
C LEU A 196 -14.43 5.60 1.95
N LYS A 197 -15.61 5.85 1.35
CA LYS A 197 -16.24 7.18 1.21
C LYS A 197 -15.29 8.26 0.66
N ILE A 198 -14.42 7.88 -0.28
CA ILE A 198 -13.51 8.81 -0.95
C ILE A 198 -14.30 9.56 -2.02
N PRO A 199 -14.30 10.91 -2.07
CA PRO A 199 -15.00 11.66 -3.09
C PRO A 199 -14.47 11.39 -4.50
N GLN A 200 -15.35 11.44 -5.50
CA GLN A 200 -14.99 11.19 -6.91
C GLN A 200 -13.87 12.12 -7.38
N ASP A 201 -13.88 13.40 -6.98
CA ASP A 201 -12.83 14.36 -7.35
C ASP A 201 -11.43 13.96 -6.83
N VAL A 202 -11.37 13.27 -5.68
CA VAL A 202 -10.12 12.75 -5.13
C VAL A 202 -9.68 11.49 -5.87
N ARG A 203 -10.63 10.59 -6.18
CA ARG A 203 -10.37 9.36 -6.94
C ARG A 203 -9.78 9.67 -8.32
N ASP A 204 -10.45 10.55 -9.06
CA ASP A 204 -10.03 10.97 -10.40
C ASP A 204 -8.64 11.59 -10.38
N GLY A 205 -8.35 12.42 -9.36
CA GLY A 205 -7.05 13.05 -9.20
C GLY A 205 -5.93 12.03 -8.96
N ILE A 206 -6.14 11.09 -8.03
CA ILE A 206 -5.18 10.00 -7.75
C ILE A 206 -4.89 9.17 -9.01
N GLU A 207 -5.94 8.82 -9.75
CA GLU A 207 -5.79 8.01 -10.97
C GLU A 207 -5.05 8.75 -12.08
N GLN A 208 -5.34 10.04 -12.29
CA GLN A 208 -4.64 10.87 -13.25
C GLN A 208 -3.16 11.01 -12.90
N ASP A 209 -2.85 11.26 -11.63
CA ASP A 209 -1.48 11.37 -11.13
C ASP A 209 -0.70 10.06 -11.33
N LEU A 210 -1.32 8.92 -11.02
CA LEU A 210 -0.70 7.61 -11.23
C LEU A 210 -0.53 7.30 -12.71
N LYS A 211 -1.50 7.63 -13.57
CA LYS A 211 -1.40 7.43 -15.01
C LYS A 211 -0.27 8.26 -15.63
N ALA A 212 -0.12 9.52 -15.19
CA ALA A 212 0.98 10.37 -15.61
C ALA A 212 2.34 9.78 -15.18
N GLN A 213 2.44 9.28 -13.95
CA GLN A 213 3.65 8.63 -13.44
C GLN A 213 3.98 7.33 -14.18
N LYS A 214 3.00 6.47 -14.46
CA LYS A 214 3.19 5.23 -15.23
C LYS A 214 3.67 5.55 -16.65
N SER A 215 3.12 6.58 -17.29
CA SER A 215 3.52 7.02 -18.64
C SER A 215 4.92 7.64 -18.69
N ALA A 216 5.39 8.23 -17.58
CA ALA A 216 6.72 8.82 -17.47
C ALA A 216 7.83 7.79 -17.21
N LEU A 217 7.47 6.55 -16.85
CA LEU A 217 8.44 5.47 -16.61
C LEU A 217 8.80 4.78 -17.93
N PRO A 218 10.09 4.66 -18.27
CA PRO A 218 10.50 3.96 -19.49
C PRO A 218 10.17 2.46 -19.42
N GLY A 219 9.69 1.93 -20.56
CA GLY A 219 9.35 0.53 -20.81
C GLY A 219 10.48 -0.47 -20.61
#